data_AF-A0A3M1MBI7-F1
#
_entry.id   AF-A0A3M1MBI7-F1
#
_cell.length_a   1.000
_cell.length_b   1.000
_cell.length_c   1.000
_cell.angle_alpha   90.00
_cell.angle_beta   90.00
_cell.angle_gamma   90.00
#
_symmetry.space_group_name_H-M   'P 1'
#
loop_
_entity.id
_entity.type
_entity.pdbx_description
1 polymer ?
#
loop_
_entity_poly.entity_id
_entity_poly.type
_entity_poly.pdbx_seq_one_letter_code
_entity_poly.pdbx_strand_id
1 'polypeptide(L)'
;EAAQARPIPPERWSEPYVMRVAFGHSIAVTPVHLAAAYATLVNGGLRVRPTLLRDAAPPGEEDRVIAPAISRAIRAMLRKVVTEGTGKGADVPGYLVGGKTGSAEKVGPGGYQHDRLLSTFAAVFPVSDPQYVLVISLDEPEIFAAGRMRRTAGWTAAPLAGLAIARLAPLLGLRPKPEIAPERDAPALMVRR
;
A
#
# COMPACT_ATOMS: atom_id res chain seq x y z
N GLU A 1 5.97 -19.54 -9.58
CA GLU A 1 6.37 -18.84 -8.35
C GLU A 1 7.69 -19.41 -7.85
N ALA A 2 8.62 -18.58 -7.37
CA ALA A 2 9.79 -19.07 -6.66
C ALA A 2 9.35 -19.68 -5.31
N ALA A 3 9.78 -20.91 -5.01
CA ALA A 3 9.35 -21.68 -3.83
C ALA A 3 9.59 -20.98 -2.48
N GLN A 4 10.48 -19.97 -2.44
CA GLN A 4 10.82 -19.19 -1.24
C GLN A 4 9.94 -17.93 -1.04
N ALA A 5 8.99 -17.64 -1.94
CA ALA A 5 8.19 -16.42 -1.87
C ALA A 5 6.81 -16.61 -1.21
N ARG A 6 6.43 -17.84 -0.85
CA ARG A 6 5.13 -18.11 -0.23
C ARG A 6 5.08 -17.48 1.18
N PRO A 7 3.98 -16.80 1.54
CA PRO A 7 3.75 -16.41 2.92
C PRO A 7 3.84 -17.65 3.82
N ILE A 8 4.36 -17.50 5.04
CA ILE A 8 4.44 -18.58 6.04
C ILE A 8 3.32 -18.35 7.06
N PRO A 9 2.07 -18.78 6.80
CA PRO A 9 1.01 -18.71 7.81
C PRO A 9 1.20 -19.84 8.84
N PRO A 10 0.72 -19.67 10.08
CA PRO A 10 0.64 -20.75 11.04
C PRO A 10 -0.46 -21.74 10.63
N GLU A 11 -0.29 -22.99 11.03
CA GLU A 11 -1.28 -24.05 10.81
C GLU A 11 -2.60 -23.77 11.54
N ARG A 12 -2.57 -23.01 12.63
CA ARG A 12 -3.74 -22.59 13.41
C ARG A 12 -3.77 -21.08 13.59
N TRP A 13 -4.89 -20.47 13.21
CA TRP A 13 -5.16 -19.05 13.43
C TRP A 13 -5.89 -18.90 14.76
N SER A 14 -5.13 -18.74 15.85
CA SER A 14 -5.72 -18.39 17.15
C SER A 14 -6.25 -16.95 17.12
N GLU A 15 -7.19 -16.63 18.00
CA GLU A 15 -7.79 -15.28 18.09
C GLU A 15 -6.73 -14.16 18.24
N PRO A 16 -5.70 -14.28 19.11
CA PRO A 16 -4.62 -13.29 19.19
C PRO A 16 -3.74 -13.23 17.93
N TYR A 17 -3.65 -14.32 17.16
CA TYR A 17 -2.94 -14.33 15.89
C TYR A 17 -3.70 -13.55 14.83
N VAL A 18 -5.02 -13.76 14.69
CA VAL A 18 -5.90 -13.01 13.77
C VAL A 18 -5.79 -11.50 14.03
N MET A 19 -5.83 -11.08 15.30
CA MET A 19 -5.71 -9.67 15.67
C MET A 19 -4.35 -9.07 15.25
N ARG A 20 -3.24 -9.80 15.44
CA ARG A 20 -1.91 -9.31 15.05
C ARG A 20 -1.75 -9.22 13.53
N VAL A 21 -2.27 -10.21 12.80
CA VAL A 21 -2.23 -10.23 11.33
C VAL A 21 -3.02 -9.07 10.74
N ALA A 22 -4.16 -8.69 11.34
CA ALA A 22 -4.97 -7.58 10.87
C ALA A 22 -4.20 -6.24 10.78
N PHE A 23 -3.19 -6.04 11.62
CA PHE A 23 -2.31 -4.86 11.59
C PHE A 23 -0.92 -5.13 11.01
N GLY A 24 -0.72 -6.28 10.35
CA GLY A 24 0.49 -6.61 9.60
C GLY A 24 1.61 -7.27 10.41
N HIS A 25 1.34 -7.71 11.63
CA HIS A 25 2.29 -8.50 12.43
C HIS A 25 2.04 -10.00 12.23
N SER A 26 3.09 -10.81 12.32
CA SER A 26 3.04 -12.29 12.28
C SER A 26 2.85 -12.93 10.90
N ILE A 27 2.87 -12.15 9.81
CA ILE A 27 3.00 -12.64 8.43
C ILE A 27 4.12 -11.89 7.71
N ALA A 28 4.86 -12.61 6.86
CA ALA A 28 5.88 -12.02 5.99
C ALA A 28 5.45 -12.17 4.53
N VAL A 29 5.56 -11.10 3.75
CA VAL A 29 5.27 -11.07 2.31
C VAL A 29 6.38 -10.35 1.56
N THR A 30 6.64 -10.75 0.32
CA THR A 30 7.61 -10.06 -0.52
C THR A 30 7.03 -8.72 -1.02
N PRO A 31 7.87 -7.73 -1.37
CA PRO A 31 7.39 -6.47 -1.96
C PRO A 31 6.55 -6.67 -3.22
N VAL A 32 6.86 -7.69 -4.03
CA VAL A 32 6.10 -8.02 -5.25
C VAL A 32 4.71 -8.57 -4.90
N HIS A 33 4.59 -9.42 -3.88
CA HIS A 33 3.27 -9.88 -3.39
C HIS A 33 2.44 -8.71 -2.84
N LEU A 34 3.07 -7.80 -2.10
CA LEU A 34 2.41 -6.60 -1.61
C LEU A 34 1.92 -5.74 -2.78
N ALA A 35 2.76 -5.50 -3.79
CA ALA A 35 2.40 -4.72 -4.97
C ALA A 35 1.22 -5.35 -5.74
N ALA A 36 1.24 -6.66 -5.95
CA ALA A 36 0.17 -7.40 -6.61
C ALA A 36 -1.15 -7.35 -5.82
N ALA A 37 -1.08 -7.43 -4.49
CA ALA A 37 -2.24 -7.28 -3.62
C ALA A 37 -2.85 -5.88 -3.75
N TYR A 38 -2.05 -4.82 -3.66
CA TYR A 38 -2.54 -3.45 -3.87
C TYR A 38 -3.14 -3.27 -5.26
N ALA A 39 -2.48 -3.76 -6.30
CA ALA A 39 -2.98 -3.69 -7.68
C ALA A 39 -4.36 -4.37 -7.81
N THR A 40 -4.53 -5.53 -7.19
CA THR A 40 -5.81 -6.26 -7.13
C THR A 40 -6.90 -5.48 -6.40
N LEU A 41 -6.57 -4.84 -5.27
CA LEU A 41 -7.55 -4.10 -4.48
C LEU A 41 -8.03 -2.84 -5.19
N VAL A 42 -7.19 -2.22 -6.01
CA VAL A 42 -7.48 -0.92 -6.63
C VAL A 42 -7.84 -1.01 -8.11
N ASN A 43 -7.72 -2.13 -8.81
CA ASN A 43 -8.07 -2.24 -10.24
C ASN A 43 -9.52 -2.66 -10.51
N GLY A 44 -10.44 -2.37 -9.58
CA GLY A 44 -11.81 -2.88 -9.65
C GLY A 44 -11.98 -4.23 -8.95
N GLY A 45 -10.93 -4.83 -8.39
CA GLY A 45 -11.01 -6.07 -7.63
C GLY A 45 -10.59 -7.31 -8.40
N LEU A 46 -9.89 -7.17 -9.52
CA LEU A 46 -9.46 -8.26 -10.39
C LEU A 46 -8.07 -8.72 -9.98
N ARG A 47 -7.89 -10.02 -9.72
CA ARG A 47 -6.62 -10.56 -9.22
C ARG A 47 -5.48 -10.34 -10.21
N VAL A 48 -4.51 -9.52 -9.81
CA VAL A 48 -3.28 -9.30 -10.60
C VAL A 48 -2.26 -10.37 -10.27
N ARG A 49 -1.81 -11.09 -11.30
CA ARG A 49 -0.67 -12.01 -11.21
C ARG A 49 0.55 -11.30 -11.81
N PRO A 50 1.55 -10.93 -10.99
CA PRO A 50 2.71 -10.19 -11.47
C PRO A 50 3.52 -11.06 -12.46
N THR A 51 3.97 -10.44 -13.54
CA THR A 51 4.69 -11.09 -14.64
C THR A 51 5.70 -10.12 -15.25
N LEU A 52 6.82 -10.68 -15.73
CA LEU A 52 7.81 -9.94 -16.53
C LEU A 52 7.63 -10.19 -18.03
N LEU A 53 6.71 -11.09 -18.41
CA LEU A 53 6.36 -11.35 -19.80
C LEU A 53 5.44 -10.24 -20.30
N ARG A 54 5.85 -9.58 -21.38
CA ARG A 54 5.15 -8.41 -21.95
C ARG A 54 3.71 -8.72 -22.38
N ASP A 55 3.47 -9.92 -22.90
CA ASP A 55 2.20 -10.30 -23.53
C ASP A 55 1.30 -11.13 -22.61
N ALA A 56 1.48 -11.01 -21.30
CA ALA A 56 0.59 -11.64 -20.35
C ALA A 56 -0.81 -11.05 -20.46
N ALA A 57 -1.82 -11.91 -20.53
CA ALA A 57 -3.21 -11.48 -20.57
C ALA A 57 -3.55 -10.67 -19.29
N PRO A 58 -4.24 -9.52 -19.42
CA PRO A 58 -4.77 -8.82 -18.27
C PRO A 58 -5.83 -9.69 -17.56
N PRO A 59 -6.06 -9.50 -16.26
CA PRO A 59 -7.05 -10.28 -15.53
C PRO A 59 -8.46 -10.02 -16.07
N GLY A 60 -9.24 -11.09 -16.20
CA GLY A 60 -10.64 -11.03 -16.63
C GLY A 60 -11.62 -10.91 -15.46
N GLU A 61 -12.91 -10.88 -15.77
CA GLU A 61 -13.98 -10.85 -14.76
C GLU A 61 -13.98 -12.10 -13.87
N GLU A 62 -13.50 -13.23 -14.37
CA GLU A 62 -13.32 -14.49 -13.65
C GLU A 62 -12.28 -14.41 -12.53
N ASP A 63 -11.34 -13.47 -12.60
CA ASP A 63 -10.30 -13.25 -11.58
C ASP A 63 -10.79 -12.33 -10.44
N ARG A 64 -12.05 -11.93 -10.42
CA ARG A 64 -12.62 -11.01 -9.45
C ARG A 64 -12.60 -11.59 -8.02
N VAL A 65 -11.89 -10.91 -7.13
CA VAL A 65 -11.81 -11.23 -5.70
C VAL A 65 -12.66 -10.31 -4.82
N ILE A 66 -12.91 -9.07 -5.27
CA ILE A 66 -13.79 -8.12 -4.58
C ILE A 66 -14.68 -7.38 -5.59
N ALA A 67 -15.83 -6.88 -5.11
CA ALA A 67 -16.74 -6.11 -5.93
C ALA A 67 -16.13 -4.77 -6.37
N PRO A 68 -16.46 -4.25 -7.57
CA PRO A 68 -15.98 -2.95 -8.04
C PRO A 68 -16.26 -1.80 -7.06
N ALA A 69 -17.41 -1.84 -6.38
CA ALA A 69 -17.78 -0.83 -5.39
C ALA A 69 -16.83 -0.82 -4.18
N ILE A 70 -16.39 -1.99 -3.71
CA ILE A 70 -15.42 -2.11 -2.62
C ILE A 70 -14.06 -1.59 -3.07
N SER A 71 -13.64 -1.93 -4.30
CA SER A 71 -12.39 -1.40 -4.86
C SER A 71 -12.38 0.13 -4.93
N ARG A 72 -13.50 0.76 -5.35
CA ARG A 72 -13.64 2.23 -5.32
C ARG A 72 -13.58 2.80 -3.91
N ALA A 73 -14.24 2.17 -2.94
CA ALA A 73 -14.16 2.59 -1.54
C ALA A 73 -12.72 2.52 -1.01
N ILE A 74 -11.96 1.46 -1.33
CA ILE A 74 -10.55 1.32 -0.96
C ILE A 74 -9.71 2.45 -1.55
N ARG A 75 -9.88 2.77 -2.84
CA ARG A 75 -9.20 3.92 -3.48
C ARG A 75 -9.42 5.22 -2.71
N ALA A 76 -10.68 5.51 -2.35
CA ALA A 76 -11.03 6.72 -1.58
C ALA A 76 -10.36 6.72 -0.19
N MET A 77 -10.38 5.59 0.52
CA MET A 77 -9.72 5.46 1.83
C MET A 77 -8.21 5.64 1.72
N LEU A 78 -7.57 5.05 0.71
CA LEU A 78 -6.13 5.20 0.47
C LEU A 78 -5.75 6.65 0.13
N ARG A 79 -6.60 7.39 -0.59
CA ARG A 79 -6.40 8.82 -0.82
C ARG A 79 -6.42 9.60 0.49
N LYS A 80 -7.39 9.33 1.36
CA LYS A 80 -7.51 9.98 2.68
C LYS A 80 -6.29 9.78 3.58
N VAL A 81 -5.63 8.61 3.51
CA VAL A 81 -4.39 8.39 4.26
C VAL A 81 -3.28 9.38 3.85
N VAL A 82 -3.25 9.76 2.57
CA VAL A 82 -2.27 10.70 2.03
C VAL A 82 -2.70 12.14 2.24
N THR A 83 -3.96 12.51 2.10
CA THR A 83 -4.41 13.90 2.30
C THR A 83 -4.54 14.27 3.78
N GLU A 84 -5.07 13.37 4.60
CA GLU A 84 -5.50 13.67 5.97
C GLU A 84 -4.72 12.84 7.02
N GLY A 85 -4.14 11.71 6.63
CA GLY A 85 -3.58 10.72 7.53
C GLY A 85 -2.06 10.74 7.71
N THR A 86 -1.48 9.55 7.91
CA THR A 86 -0.06 9.33 8.21
C THR A 86 0.84 9.36 6.97
N GLY A 87 0.25 9.34 5.77
CA GLY A 87 0.96 9.28 4.49
C GLY A 87 1.18 10.64 3.83
N LYS A 88 0.99 11.77 4.54
CA LYS A 88 1.04 13.13 3.99
C LYS A 88 2.30 13.47 3.18
N GLY A 89 3.44 12.90 3.57
CA GLY A 89 4.68 13.09 2.82
C GLY A 89 4.63 12.58 1.37
N ALA A 90 3.71 11.66 1.05
CA ALA A 90 3.57 11.09 -0.28
C ALA A 90 2.63 11.90 -1.20
N ASP A 91 2.02 12.98 -0.73
CA ASP A 91 1.08 13.75 -1.55
C ASP A 91 1.84 14.49 -2.66
N VAL A 92 1.41 14.27 -3.91
CA VAL A 92 1.96 14.96 -5.06
C VAL A 92 0.81 15.67 -5.78
N PRO A 93 0.77 17.01 -5.74
CA PRO A 93 -0.26 17.77 -6.41
C PRO A 93 -0.36 17.38 -7.88
N GLY A 94 -1.58 17.12 -8.34
CA GLY A 94 -1.83 16.72 -9.72
C GLY A 94 -1.83 15.21 -9.97
N TYR A 95 -1.24 14.38 -9.12
CA TYR A 95 -1.09 12.94 -9.38
C TYR A 95 -1.97 12.04 -8.52
N LEU A 96 -2.77 12.63 -7.61
CA LEU A 96 -3.81 11.95 -6.84
C LEU A 96 -3.28 10.67 -6.18
N VAL A 97 -2.21 10.79 -5.39
CA VAL A 97 -1.56 9.63 -4.76
C VAL A 97 -2.45 9.09 -3.64
N GLY A 98 -2.75 7.81 -3.68
CA GLY A 98 -3.28 7.05 -2.55
C GLY A 98 -2.21 6.11 -2.01
N GLY A 99 -2.25 5.76 -0.72
CA GLY A 99 -1.28 4.82 -0.20
C GLY A 99 -1.44 4.50 1.27
N LYS A 100 -0.57 3.65 1.79
CA LYS A 100 -0.54 3.27 3.19
C LYS A 100 0.88 3.09 3.71
N THR A 101 1.06 3.56 4.94
CA THR A 101 2.25 3.37 5.77
C THR A 101 2.23 1.99 6.46
N GLY A 102 3.37 1.32 6.45
CA GLY A 102 3.71 0.16 7.28
C GLY A 102 4.99 0.43 8.06
N SER A 103 5.01 0.11 9.35
CA SER A 103 6.20 0.22 10.19
C SER A 103 6.22 -1.00 11.10
N ALA A 104 7.02 -2.00 10.72
CA ALA A 104 7.08 -3.28 11.40
C ALA A 104 8.38 -3.39 12.21
N GLU A 105 8.28 -3.78 13.47
CA GLU A 105 9.43 -4.08 14.32
C GLU A 105 10.10 -5.38 13.84
N LYS A 106 11.43 -5.36 13.72
CA LYS A 106 12.21 -6.54 13.36
C LYS A 106 12.23 -7.52 14.54
N VAL A 107 12.21 -8.81 14.21
CA VAL A 107 12.35 -9.88 15.21
C VAL A 107 13.83 -10.21 15.36
N GLY A 108 14.31 -10.27 16.60
CA GLY A 108 15.68 -10.69 16.93
C GLY A 108 15.74 -11.54 18.20
N PRO A 109 16.95 -11.80 18.72
CA PRO A 109 17.13 -12.53 19.98
C PRO A 109 16.34 -11.83 21.11
N GLY A 110 15.39 -12.53 21.71
CA GLY A 110 14.55 -12.00 22.80
C GLY A 110 13.23 -11.33 22.39
N GLY A 111 12.88 -11.26 21.10
CA GLY A 111 11.58 -10.77 20.65
C GLY A 111 11.66 -9.61 19.64
N TYR A 112 10.69 -8.70 19.69
CA TYR A 112 10.65 -7.51 18.82
C TYR A 112 11.71 -6.48 19.24
N GLN A 113 12.40 -5.91 18.26
CA GLN A 113 13.38 -4.84 18.46
C GLN A 113 12.73 -3.49 18.17
N HIS A 114 12.41 -2.74 19.23
CA HIS A 114 11.65 -1.49 19.14
C HIS A 114 12.37 -0.34 18.42
N ASP A 115 13.70 -0.42 18.29
CA ASP A 115 14.55 0.55 17.62
C ASP A 115 14.86 0.19 16.15
N ARG A 116 14.50 -1.03 15.72
CA ARG A 116 14.77 -1.54 14.37
C ARG A 116 13.47 -1.80 13.62
N LEU A 117 13.16 -0.88 12.70
CA LEU A 117 11.93 -0.91 11.92
C LEU A 117 12.22 -1.21 10.45
N LEU A 118 11.40 -2.09 9.87
CA LEU A 118 11.17 -2.10 8.44
C LEU A 118 10.05 -1.10 8.13
N SER A 119 10.41 -0.01 7.44
CA SER A 119 9.48 1.07 7.11
C SER A 119 9.09 1.01 5.64
N THR A 120 7.82 0.74 5.40
CA THR A 120 7.27 0.51 4.05
C THR A 120 6.19 1.53 3.72
N PHE A 121 6.15 1.98 2.47
CA PHE A 121 5.03 2.73 1.92
C PHE A 121 4.59 2.08 0.61
N ALA A 122 3.31 1.70 0.53
CA ALA A 122 2.68 1.22 -0.69
C ALA A 122 1.79 2.33 -1.24
N ALA A 123 2.08 2.77 -2.46
CA ALA A 123 1.40 3.85 -3.15
C ALA A 123 0.70 3.35 -4.41
N VAL A 124 -0.41 3.99 -4.76
CA VAL A 124 -1.18 3.78 -5.98
C VAL A 124 -1.43 5.15 -6.62
N PHE A 125 -1.14 5.28 -7.91
CA PHE A 125 -1.33 6.54 -8.62
C PHE A 125 -1.60 6.35 -10.13
N PRO A 126 -2.45 7.22 -10.71
CA PRO A 126 -3.42 8.08 -10.02
C PRO A 126 -4.50 7.25 -9.32
N VAL A 127 -4.92 7.61 -8.10
CA VAL A 127 -5.87 6.77 -7.34
C VAL A 127 -7.29 6.75 -7.94
N SER A 128 -7.66 7.76 -8.74
CA SER A 128 -8.95 7.83 -9.44
C SER A 128 -9.05 6.80 -10.56
N ASP A 129 -7.97 6.63 -11.31
CA ASP A 129 -7.80 5.65 -12.39
C ASP A 129 -6.44 4.97 -12.23
N PRO A 130 -6.34 3.94 -11.36
CA PRO A 130 -5.07 3.32 -10.98
C PRO A 130 -4.32 2.69 -12.15
N GLN A 131 -3.15 3.23 -12.47
CA GLN A 131 -2.26 2.71 -13.50
C GLN A 131 -0.99 2.08 -12.90
N TYR A 132 -0.54 2.59 -11.75
CA TYR A 132 0.73 2.19 -11.14
C TYR A 132 0.59 1.88 -9.65
N VAL A 133 1.36 0.89 -9.20
CA VAL A 133 1.62 0.60 -7.78
C VAL A 133 3.11 0.76 -7.53
N LEU A 134 3.48 1.53 -6.51
CA LEU A 134 4.86 1.72 -6.07
C LEU A 134 4.99 1.24 -4.63
N VAL A 135 5.91 0.31 -4.40
CA VAL A 135 6.26 -0.15 -3.05
C VAL A 135 7.68 0.29 -2.75
N ILE A 136 7.85 1.09 -1.70
CA ILE A 136 9.15 1.46 -1.15
C ILE A 136 9.27 0.81 0.22
N SER A 137 10.35 0.07 0.44
CA SER A 137 10.68 -0.48 1.75
C SER A 137 12.10 -0.06 2.11
N LEU A 138 12.25 0.48 3.32
CA LEU A 138 13.51 0.92 3.87
C LEU A 138 13.80 0.09 5.11
N ASP A 139 14.99 -0.51 5.16
CA ASP A 139 15.45 -1.27 6.32
C ASP A 139 16.15 -0.35 7.31
N GLU A 140 15.65 -0.32 8.54
CA GLU A 140 16.16 0.48 9.66
C GLU A 140 16.43 1.96 9.32
N PRO A 141 15.53 2.68 8.62
CA PRO A 141 15.79 4.06 8.25
C PRO A 141 15.73 4.99 9.46
N GLU A 142 16.63 5.97 9.48
CA GLU A 142 16.64 7.01 10.50
C GLU A 142 16.79 8.38 9.87
N ILE A 143 15.96 9.33 10.30
CA ILE A 143 16.09 10.74 9.94
C ILE A 143 15.92 11.63 11.17
N PHE A 144 16.56 12.79 11.19
CA PHE A 144 16.28 13.81 12.21
C PHE A 144 15.19 14.77 11.69
N ALA A 145 14.03 14.79 12.33
CA ALA A 145 12.92 15.65 11.92
C ALA A 145 12.03 16.05 13.12
N ALA A 146 11.61 17.32 13.14
CA ALA A 146 10.84 17.91 14.23
C ALA A 146 11.50 17.69 15.61
N GLY A 147 12.82 17.96 15.68
CA GLY A 147 13.60 17.93 16.92
C GLY A 147 13.91 16.56 17.51
N ARG A 148 13.60 15.46 16.80
CA ARG A 148 13.92 14.09 17.25
C ARG A 148 14.21 13.15 16.09
N MET A 149 14.85 12.02 16.40
CA MET A 149 15.01 10.94 15.43
C MET A 149 13.65 10.30 15.10
N ARG A 150 13.40 10.07 13.82
CA ARG A 150 12.20 9.45 13.26
C ARG A 150 12.57 8.24 12.45
N ARG A 151 11.81 7.16 12.64
CA ARG A 151 12.04 5.87 11.98
C ARG A 151 10.80 5.38 11.20
N THR A 152 9.61 5.90 11.50
CA THR A 152 8.36 5.42 10.90
C THR A 152 8.19 5.83 9.44
N ALA A 153 7.46 5.01 8.68
CA ALA A 153 7.30 5.18 7.23
C ALA A 153 6.66 6.52 6.82
N GLY A 154 5.83 7.13 7.68
CA GLY A 154 5.26 8.44 7.41
C GLY A 154 6.31 9.56 7.31
N TRP A 155 7.44 9.42 8.00
CA TRP A 155 8.56 10.36 7.98
C TRP A 155 9.63 9.97 6.96
N THR A 156 9.77 8.67 6.65
CA THR A 156 10.86 8.15 5.82
C THR A 156 10.37 7.74 4.42
N ALA A 157 9.70 6.59 4.31
CA ALA A 157 9.29 6.00 3.04
C ALA A 157 8.22 6.82 2.29
N ALA A 158 7.29 7.47 2.98
CA ALA A 158 6.21 8.24 2.35
C ALA A 158 6.73 9.50 1.60
N PRO A 159 7.55 10.39 2.20
CA PRO A 159 8.21 11.46 1.45
C PRO A 159 9.02 10.98 0.25
N LEU A 160 9.75 9.86 0.41
CA LEU A 160 10.52 9.30 -0.69
C LEU A 160 9.60 8.82 -1.84
N ALA A 161 8.45 8.23 -1.51
CA ALA A 161 7.45 7.85 -2.51
C ALA A 161 6.90 9.06 -3.25
N GLY A 162 6.57 10.15 -2.55
CA GLY A 162 6.12 11.39 -3.18
C GLY A 162 7.17 11.96 -4.15
N LEU A 163 8.44 12.01 -3.72
CA LEU A 163 9.56 12.47 -4.57
C LEU A 163 9.81 11.57 -5.79
N ALA A 164 9.64 10.26 -5.64
CA ALA A 164 9.76 9.31 -6.74
C ALA A 164 8.61 9.48 -7.73
N ILE A 165 7.36 9.54 -7.25
CA ILE A 165 6.17 9.70 -8.09
C ILE A 165 6.22 11.02 -8.86
N ALA A 166 6.61 12.13 -8.22
CA ALA A 166 6.72 13.43 -8.88
C ALA A 166 7.69 13.41 -10.09
N ARG A 167 8.71 12.56 -10.05
CA ARG A 167 9.67 12.38 -11.15
C ARG A 167 9.24 11.33 -12.17
N LEU A 168 8.66 10.22 -11.70
CA LEU A 168 8.27 9.10 -12.56
C LEU A 168 7.01 9.40 -13.36
N ALA A 169 6.01 10.06 -12.77
CA ALA A 169 4.72 10.25 -13.39
C ALA A 169 4.79 10.98 -14.75
N PRO A 170 5.55 12.09 -14.92
CA PRO A 170 5.76 12.69 -16.23
C PRO A 170 6.42 11.75 -17.25
N LEU A 171 7.43 10.98 -16.82
CA LEU A 171 8.15 10.03 -17.68
C LEU A 171 7.25 8.87 -18.14
N LEU A 172 6.27 8.53 -17.31
CA LEU A 172 5.23 7.54 -17.58
C LEU A 172 4.06 8.10 -18.40
N GLY A 173 4.16 9.35 -18.87
CA GLY A 173 3.13 10.01 -19.68
C GLY A 173 1.90 10.47 -18.91
N LEU A 174 1.93 10.44 -17.57
CA LEU A 174 0.83 10.92 -16.74
C LEU A 174 0.82 12.46 -16.73
N ARG A 175 -0.35 13.02 -17.00
CA ARG A 175 -0.58 14.47 -16.88
C ARG A 175 -1.14 14.79 -15.49
N PRO A 176 -0.69 15.89 -14.86
CA PRO A 176 -1.35 16.42 -13.67
C PRO A 176 -2.85 16.64 -13.90
N LYS A 177 -3.68 16.14 -13.00
CA LYS A 177 -5.13 16.35 -12.97
C LYS A 177 -5.50 17.13 -11.70
N PRO A 178 -6.47 18.05 -11.75
CA PRO A 178 -6.96 18.70 -10.54
C PRO A 178 -7.48 17.66 -9.54
N GLU A 179 -7.45 18.00 -8.24
CA GLU A 179 -8.03 17.15 -7.20
C GLU A 179 -9.51 16.90 -7.52
N ILE A 180 -9.89 15.63 -7.66
CA ILE A 180 -11.28 15.26 -7.90
C ILE A 180 -11.92 15.13 -6.51
N ALA A 181 -12.93 15.97 -6.23
CA ALA A 181 -13.73 15.81 -5.02
C ALA A 181 -14.32 14.38 -4.99
N PRO A 182 -14.35 13.70 -3.83
CA PRO A 182 -14.89 12.36 -3.75
C PRO A 182 -16.33 12.35 -4.26
N GLU A 183 -16.63 11.39 -5.15
CA GLU A 183 -17.98 11.13 -5.64
C GLU A 183 -18.87 10.90 -4.40
N ARG A 184 -19.96 11.67 -4.29
CA ARG A 184 -20.84 11.73 -3.09
C ARG A 184 -21.58 10.42 -2.77
N ASP A 185 -21.38 9.36 -3.55
CA ASP A 185 -22.21 8.15 -3.55
C ASP A 185 -21.47 6.88 -3.09
N ALA A 186 -20.44 6.98 -2.24
CA ALA A 186 -20.03 5.81 -1.47
C ALA A 186 -21.11 5.54 -0.41
N PRO A 187 -21.91 4.46 -0.50
CA PRO A 187 -22.86 4.14 0.55
C PRO A 187 -22.06 3.99 1.84
N ALA A 188 -22.47 4.72 2.88
CA ALA A 188 -21.93 4.51 4.22
C ALA A 188 -21.99 3.02 4.51
N LEU A 189 -20.84 2.40 4.81
CA LEU A 189 -20.78 1.01 5.22
C LEU A 189 -21.47 0.93 6.59
N MET A 190 -22.79 0.84 6.55
CA MET A 190 -23.62 0.74 7.73
C MET A 190 -23.45 -0.68 8.25
N VAL A 191 -22.49 -0.84 9.17
CA VAL A 191 -22.38 -2.06 9.97
C VAL A 191 -23.67 -2.13 10.77
N ARG A 192 -24.62 -2.92 10.29
CA ARG A 192 -25.82 -3.24 11.06
C ARG A 192 -25.34 -3.97 12.32
N ARG A 193 -25.63 -3.37 13.47
CA ARG A 193 -25.49 -4.01 14.78
C ARG A 193 -26.47 -5.16 14.89
#